data_AF-A0A9E1V2E7-F1
#
_entry.id   AF-A0A9E1V2E7-F1
#
_cell.length_a   1.000
_cell.length_b   1.000
_cell.length_c   1.000
_cell.angle_alpha   90.00
_cell.angle_beta   90.00
_cell.angle_gamma   90.00
#
_symmetry.space_group_name_H-M   'P 1'
#
loop_
_entity.id
_entity.type
_entity.pdbx_description
1 polymer ?
#
loop_
_entity_poly.entity_id
_entity_poly.type
_entity_poly.pdbx_seq_one_letter_code
_entity_poly.pdbx_strand_id
1 'polypeptide(L)'
;MKSAALSLILLLPAAHAADPALEPAPVIRQLEERHLDSKRRFQGIPGIACAPKGRLWATWYAGGTTEGPENFVLLNTSGDDGKTWSTPLFAIDPPGQVRAFDPCVWVDTEGRLWLFYAQSMTWFDGRGGVWAVRCDEPNQADAPWTAPFRIADGVMMNKPTVLRDGTWALPVALWSKNAKK
;
A
#
# COMPACT_ATOMS: atom_id res chain seq x y z
N MET A 1 31.76 -53.37 -29.14
CA MET A 1 30.52 -52.60 -28.99
C MET A 1 30.56 -51.90 -27.64
N LYS A 2 30.83 -50.60 -27.60
CA LYS A 2 30.81 -49.79 -26.37
C LYS A 2 29.61 -48.85 -26.49
N SER A 3 28.61 -49.05 -25.63
CA SER A 3 27.41 -48.20 -25.59
C SER A 3 27.75 -46.90 -24.88
N ALA A 4 27.58 -45.77 -25.57
CA ALA A 4 27.70 -44.43 -24.99
C ALA A 4 26.34 -44.02 -24.43
N ALA A 5 26.24 -43.86 -23.12
CA ALA A 5 25.05 -43.31 -22.49
C ALA A 5 25.00 -41.80 -22.74
N LEU A 6 23.97 -41.35 -23.45
CA LEU A 6 23.67 -39.94 -23.68
C LEU A 6 22.97 -39.39 -22.43
N SER A 7 23.68 -38.65 -21.58
CA SER A 7 23.05 -37.91 -20.47
C SER A 7 22.28 -36.72 -21.04
N LEU A 8 20.96 -36.82 -21.03
CA LEU A 8 20.06 -35.71 -21.33
C LEU A 8 20.05 -34.75 -20.13
N ILE A 9 20.77 -33.63 -20.24
CA ILE A 9 20.70 -32.55 -19.25
C ILE A 9 19.39 -31.80 -19.51
N LEU A 10 18.39 -32.05 -18.67
CA LEU A 10 17.18 -31.22 -18.58
C LEU A 10 17.57 -29.86 -17.99
N LEU A 11 17.65 -28.83 -18.83
CA LEU A 11 17.67 -27.44 -18.40
C LEU A 11 16.27 -27.10 -17.85
N LEU A 12 16.09 -27.24 -16.54
CA LEU A 12 14.97 -26.63 -15.85
C LEU A 12 15.09 -25.10 -15.99
N PRO A 13 14.01 -24.37 -16.32
CA PRO A 13 14.05 -22.92 -16.26
C PRO A 13 14.42 -22.52 -14.82
N ALA A 14 15.40 -21.63 -14.67
CA ALA A 14 15.70 -21.06 -13.36
C ALA A 14 14.41 -20.47 -12.80
N ALA A 15 13.94 -21.00 -11.68
CA ALA A 15 12.85 -20.38 -10.93
C ALA A 15 13.30 -18.95 -10.63
N HIS A 16 12.57 -17.96 -11.15
CA HIS A 16 12.77 -16.58 -10.72
C HIS A 16 12.59 -16.59 -9.20
N ALA A 17 13.62 -16.15 -8.47
CA ALA A 17 13.47 -15.97 -7.03
C ALA A 17 12.28 -15.03 -6.80
N ALA A 18 11.34 -15.44 -5.95
CA ALA A 18 10.21 -14.61 -5.58
C ALA A 18 10.74 -13.26 -5.08
N ASP A 19 10.16 -12.16 -5.57
CA ASP A 19 10.48 -10.81 -5.13
C ASP A 19 9.41 -10.39 -4.11
N PRO A 20 9.69 -10.44 -2.79
CA PRO A 20 8.68 -10.17 -1.79
C PRO A 20 8.10 -8.75 -1.87
N ALA A 21 8.84 -7.79 -2.43
CA ALA A 21 8.35 -6.43 -2.62
C ALA A 21 7.37 -6.30 -3.79
N LEU A 22 7.23 -7.33 -4.64
CA LEU A 22 6.21 -7.43 -5.68
C LEU A 22 4.99 -8.25 -5.26
N GLU A 23 4.99 -8.86 -4.08
CA GLU A 23 3.82 -9.56 -3.55
C GLU A 23 2.85 -8.56 -2.90
N PRO A 24 1.52 -8.70 -3.08
CA PRO A 24 0.55 -7.81 -2.46
C PRO A 24 0.62 -7.89 -0.93
N ALA A 25 0.87 -6.75 -0.26
CA ALA A 25 0.78 -6.67 1.20
C ALA A 25 -0.62 -7.07 1.71
N PRO A 26 -0.74 -7.89 2.76
CA PRO A 26 -2.03 -8.31 3.29
C PRO A 26 -2.79 -7.13 3.91
N VAL A 27 -4.12 -7.14 3.76
CA VAL A 27 -5.03 -6.25 4.47
C VAL A 27 -5.46 -6.92 5.78
N ILE A 28 -4.80 -6.56 6.87
CA ILE A 28 -5.00 -7.14 8.20
C ILE A 28 -6.15 -6.43 8.92
N ARG A 29 -7.28 -7.13 9.10
CA ARG A 29 -8.46 -6.62 9.84
C ARG A 29 -8.47 -7.02 11.31
N GLN A 30 -7.81 -8.14 11.66
CA GLN A 30 -7.57 -8.53 13.04
C GLN A 30 -6.23 -7.96 13.48
N LEU A 31 -6.28 -6.76 14.06
CA LEU A 31 -5.08 -6.00 14.36
C LEU A 31 -4.27 -6.60 15.51
N GLU A 32 -2.97 -6.72 15.27
CA GLU A 32 -1.97 -7.05 16.29
C GLU A 32 -1.59 -5.84 17.15
N GLU A 33 -0.89 -6.08 18.28
CA GLU A 33 -0.47 -5.02 19.21
C GLU A 33 0.26 -3.87 18.52
N ARG A 34 1.17 -4.14 17.57
CA ARG A 34 1.95 -3.11 16.88
C ARG A 34 1.10 -2.07 16.17
N HIS A 35 -0.12 -2.44 15.77
CA HIS A 35 -1.06 -1.56 15.06
C HIS A 35 -1.87 -0.66 16.00
N LEU A 36 -1.89 -0.93 17.31
CA LEU A 36 -2.77 -0.23 18.26
C LEU A 36 -2.24 1.17 18.61
N ASP A 37 -3.16 2.11 18.87
CA ASP A 37 -2.83 3.53 19.11
C ASP A 37 -1.80 3.74 20.23
N SER A 38 -1.88 2.94 21.28
CA SER A 38 -0.99 3.02 22.46
C SER A 38 0.41 2.43 22.22
N LYS A 39 0.64 1.76 21.09
CA LYS A 39 1.88 1.02 20.81
C LYS A 39 2.74 1.69 19.75
N ARG A 40 2.17 2.57 18.92
CA ARG A 40 2.89 3.23 17.82
C ARG A 40 3.75 4.38 18.34
N ARG A 41 5.05 4.36 18.03
CA ARG A 41 6.04 5.38 18.43
C ARG A 41 6.30 6.44 17.36
N PHE A 42 5.91 6.15 16.13
CA PHE A 42 6.11 6.99 14.96
C PHE A 42 4.88 6.89 14.05
N GLN A 43 4.46 8.01 13.48
CA GLN A 43 3.35 8.13 12.54
C GLN A 43 3.69 9.24 11.55
N GLY A 44 3.40 9.03 10.26
CA GLY A 44 3.81 9.96 9.20
C GLY A 44 2.87 9.94 7.99
N ILE A 45 2.96 11.03 7.22
CA ILE A 45 2.31 11.24 5.92
C ILE A 45 0.80 10.95 5.98
N PRO A 46 0.04 11.81 6.69
CA PRO A 46 -1.39 11.63 6.80
C PRO A 46 -2.12 12.04 5.52
N GLY A 47 -3.21 11.34 5.22
CA GLY A 47 -4.17 11.68 4.17
C GLY A 47 -5.60 11.62 4.70
N ILE A 48 -6.48 12.45 4.16
CA ILE A 48 -7.91 12.45 4.47
C ILE A 48 -8.76 12.63 3.22
N ALA A 49 -9.88 11.92 3.16
CA ALA A 49 -10.91 12.06 2.13
C ALA A 49 -12.31 12.03 2.76
N CYS A 50 -13.28 12.65 2.09
CA CYS A 50 -14.68 12.64 2.49
C CYS A 50 -15.49 11.89 1.43
N ALA A 51 -16.18 10.83 1.86
CA ALA A 51 -17.08 10.07 1.01
C ALA A 51 -18.33 10.90 0.64
N PRO A 52 -19.09 10.53 -0.41
CA PRO A 52 -20.19 11.35 -0.91
C PRO A 52 -21.27 11.74 0.11
N LYS A 53 -21.50 10.93 1.16
CA LYS A 53 -22.48 11.20 2.22
C LYS A 53 -21.85 11.72 3.52
N GLY A 54 -20.63 12.26 3.47
CA GLY A 54 -19.99 12.95 4.59
C GLY A 54 -19.08 12.10 5.48
N ARG A 55 -19.03 10.77 5.30
CA ARG A 55 -18.12 9.91 6.08
C ARG A 55 -16.66 10.26 5.76
N LEU A 56 -15.88 10.54 6.79
CA LEU A 56 -14.45 10.84 6.67
C LEU A 56 -13.63 9.56 6.73
N TRP A 57 -12.55 9.53 5.95
CA TRP A 57 -11.57 8.45 5.93
C TRP A 57 -10.18 9.07 6.06
N ALA A 58 -9.42 8.60 7.04
CA ALA A 58 -8.07 9.08 7.32
C ALA A 58 -7.07 7.92 7.25
N THR A 59 -5.93 8.15 6.62
CA THR A 59 -4.83 7.19 6.52
C THR A 59 -3.52 7.85 6.92
N TRP A 60 -2.56 7.03 7.35
CA TRP A 60 -1.17 7.40 7.62
C TRP A 60 -0.36 6.10 7.67
N TYR A 61 0.97 6.19 7.67
CA TYR A 61 1.80 5.03 8.01
C TYR A 61 2.43 5.19 9.39
N ALA A 62 2.76 4.06 9.97
CA ALA A 62 3.44 3.93 11.25
C ALA A 62 4.35 2.70 11.19
N GLY A 63 5.01 2.39 12.29
CA GLY A 63 5.96 1.28 12.38
C GLY A 63 7.29 1.73 12.94
N GLY A 64 8.00 0.80 13.59
CA GLY A 64 9.28 1.09 14.23
C GLY A 64 9.27 2.34 15.13
N THR A 65 10.37 3.09 15.09
CA THR A 65 10.56 4.35 15.86
C THR A 65 10.78 5.57 14.98
N THR A 66 10.84 5.36 13.68
CA THR A 66 11.10 6.33 12.62
C THR A 66 10.53 5.74 11.33
N GLU A 67 10.52 6.51 10.25
CA GLU A 67 10.43 5.92 8.93
C GLU A 67 11.47 4.77 8.80
N GLY A 68 11.08 3.63 8.21
CA GLY A 68 11.91 2.43 8.18
C GLY A 68 11.25 1.21 7.50
N PRO A 69 11.96 0.07 7.47
CA PRO A 69 11.46 -1.18 6.87
C PRO A 69 10.27 -1.78 7.61
N GLU A 70 10.04 -1.36 8.86
CA GLU A 70 8.92 -1.81 9.71
C GLU A 70 7.59 -1.11 9.39
N ASN A 71 7.56 -0.25 8.36
CA ASN A 71 6.40 0.60 8.11
C ASN A 71 5.20 -0.20 7.56
N PHE A 72 4.03 0.11 8.11
CA PHE A 72 2.72 -0.33 7.67
C PHE A 72 1.76 0.85 7.54
N VAL A 73 0.74 0.72 6.70
CA VAL A 73 -0.29 1.74 6.48
C VAL A 73 -1.54 1.42 7.30
N LEU A 74 -2.17 2.42 7.90
CA LEU A 74 -3.41 2.31 8.66
C LEU A 74 -4.54 3.10 7.98
N LEU A 75 -5.78 2.72 8.27
CA LEU A 75 -6.98 3.44 7.84
C LEU A 75 -8.01 3.52 8.98
N ASN A 76 -8.52 4.72 9.23
CA ASN A 76 -9.59 4.99 10.19
C ASN A 76 -10.74 5.73 9.50
N THR A 77 -11.91 5.74 10.14
CA THR A 77 -13.08 6.46 9.66
C THR A 77 -13.79 7.23 10.77
N SER A 78 -14.50 8.29 10.39
CA SER A 78 -15.44 9.02 11.24
C SER A 78 -16.77 9.19 10.51
N GLY A 79 -17.87 8.95 11.21
CA GLY A 79 -19.23 9.13 10.70
C GLY A 79 -19.96 10.36 11.26
N ASP A 80 -19.27 11.19 12.03
CA ASP A 80 -19.86 12.28 12.82
C ASP A 80 -19.06 13.60 12.66
N ASP A 81 -18.64 13.89 11.42
CA ASP A 81 -17.87 15.08 11.05
C ASP A 81 -16.54 15.21 11.81
N GLY A 82 -15.90 14.09 12.13
CA GLY A 82 -14.60 14.05 12.78
C GLY A 82 -14.63 14.27 14.30
N LYS A 83 -15.82 14.27 14.92
CA LYS A 83 -15.96 14.39 16.38
C LYS A 83 -15.44 13.14 17.10
N THR A 84 -15.71 11.96 16.53
CA THR A 84 -15.14 10.70 16.98
C THR A 84 -14.53 9.94 15.81
N TRP A 85 -13.50 9.17 16.10
CA TRP A 85 -12.80 8.35 15.12
C TRP A 85 -12.79 6.91 15.59
N SER A 86 -12.91 5.99 14.65
CA SER A 86 -12.66 4.58 14.93
C SER A 86 -11.21 4.39 15.40
N THR A 87 -10.93 3.28 16.10
CA THR A 87 -9.59 2.69 16.05
C THR A 87 -9.24 2.32 14.61
N PRO A 88 -7.99 1.98 14.27
CA PRO A 88 -7.70 1.52 12.92
C PRO A 88 -8.62 0.37 12.51
N LEU A 89 -9.21 0.48 11.32
CA LEU A 89 -10.12 -0.52 10.76
C LEU A 89 -9.34 -1.69 10.17
N PHE A 90 -8.22 -1.39 9.53
CA PHE A 90 -7.25 -2.39 9.07
C PHE A 90 -5.85 -1.77 8.96
N ALA A 91 -4.87 -2.65 8.82
CA ALA A 91 -3.50 -2.33 8.45
C ALA A 91 -3.15 -2.97 7.10
N ILE A 92 -2.32 -2.29 6.30
CA ILE A 92 -1.58 -2.89 5.19
C ILE A 92 -0.16 -3.08 5.71
N ASP A 93 0.14 -4.30 6.15
CA ASP A 93 1.41 -4.64 6.82
C ASP A 93 2.09 -5.81 6.09
N PRO A 94 3.02 -5.54 5.17
CA PRO A 94 3.76 -6.59 4.49
C PRO A 94 4.74 -7.32 5.42
N PRO A 95 4.95 -8.64 5.24
CA PRO A 95 5.83 -9.41 6.11
C PRO A 95 7.31 -9.16 5.82
N GLY A 96 8.16 -9.48 6.81
CA GLY A 96 9.61 -9.48 6.65
C GLY A 96 10.19 -8.07 6.59
N GLN A 97 11.01 -7.80 5.58
CA GLN A 97 11.69 -6.50 5.42
C GLN A 97 11.02 -5.62 4.35
N VAL A 98 9.82 -5.98 3.90
CA VAL A 98 9.04 -5.14 2.98
C VAL A 98 8.29 -4.12 3.83
N ARG A 99 8.17 -2.89 3.33
CA ARG A 99 7.39 -1.82 3.96
C ARG A 99 6.23 -1.38 3.08
N ALA A 100 5.12 -1.02 3.71
CA ALA A 100 4.06 -0.22 3.11
C ALA A 100 4.10 1.21 3.69
N PHE A 101 4.07 2.24 2.85
CA PHE A 101 4.33 3.61 3.27
C PHE A 101 3.70 4.64 2.34
N ASP A 102 3.81 5.92 2.69
CA ASP A 102 3.37 7.05 1.88
C ASP A 102 1.93 6.92 1.33
N PRO A 103 0.93 6.67 2.20
CA PRO A 103 -0.41 6.42 1.74
C PRO A 103 -1.13 7.69 1.29
N CYS A 104 -2.10 7.52 0.40
CA CYS A 104 -3.00 8.58 -0.02
C CYS A 104 -4.42 8.03 -0.19
N VAL A 105 -5.40 8.70 0.41
CA VAL A 105 -6.82 8.40 0.19
C VAL A 105 -7.46 9.40 -0.77
N TRP A 106 -8.29 8.88 -1.68
CA TRP A 106 -8.96 9.68 -2.69
C TRP A 106 -10.34 9.10 -3.03
N VAL A 107 -11.32 9.96 -3.27
CA VAL A 107 -12.65 9.55 -3.75
C VAL A 107 -12.72 9.87 -5.23
N ASP A 108 -13.05 8.87 -6.03
CA ASP A 108 -13.11 9.01 -7.48
C ASP A 108 -14.44 9.61 -7.96
N THR A 109 -14.56 9.81 -9.27
CA THR A 109 -15.75 10.39 -9.92
C THR A 109 -17.00 9.52 -9.78
N GLU A 110 -16.85 8.23 -9.47
CA GLU A 110 -17.96 7.31 -9.21
C GLU A 110 -18.32 7.26 -7.71
N GLY A 111 -17.63 8.04 -6.88
CA GLY A 111 -17.85 8.08 -5.43
C GLY A 111 -17.23 6.91 -4.68
N ARG A 112 -16.35 6.14 -5.31
CA ARG A 112 -15.61 5.03 -4.68
C ARG A 112 -14.38 5.58 -3.98
N LEU A 113 -14.00 4.97 -2.86
CA LEU A 113 -12.82 5.35 -2.11
C LEU A 113 -11.64 4.47 -2.48
N TRP A 114 -10.51 5.11 -2.73
CA TRP A 114 -9.23 4.50 -3.01
C TRP A 114 -8.27 4.80 -1.86
N LEU A 115 -7.54 3.78 -1.43
CA LEU A 115 -6.34 3.92 -0.62
C LEU A 115 -5.16 3.46 -1.47
N PHE A 116 -4.33 4.42 -1.86
CA PHE A 116 -3.04 4.17 -2.50
C PHE A 116 -1.95 4.08 -1.43
N TYR A 117 -0.90 3.31 -1.71
CA TYR A 117 0.30 3.24 -0.87
C TYR A 117 1.52 2.82 -1.69
N ALA A 118 2.70 3.17 -1.22
CA ALA A 118 3.97 2.69 -1.75
C ALA A 118 4.40 1.39 -1.06
N GLN A 119 5.08 0.50 -1.81
CA GLN A 119 5.69 -0.70 -1.28
C GLN A 119 7.14 -0.86 -1.75
N SER A 120 8.03 -1.27 -0.85
CA SER A 120 9.45 -1.48 -1.18
C SER A 120 10.12 -2.46 -0.23
N MET A 121 11.17 -3.14 -0.69
CA MET A 121 12.10 -3.86 0.18
C MET A 121 12.99 -2.89 0.96
N THR A 122 13.21 -3.17 2.24
CA THR A 122 13.97 -2.37 3.21
C THR A 122 13.51 -0.91 3.25
N TRP A 123 14.38 0.05 2.94
CA TRP A 123 14.00 1.45 2.79
C TRP A 123 13.49 1.76 1.38
N PHE A 124 14.31 1.44 0.38
CA PHE A 124 14.03 1.65 -1.03
C PHE A 124 14.86 0.66 -1.84
N ASP A 125 14.17 -0.17 -2.63
CA ASP A 125 14.78 -1.23 -3.43
C ASP A 125 15.34 -0.72 -4.78
N GLY A 126 15.10 0.56 -5.11
CA GLY A 126 15.46 1.16 -6.40
C GLY A 126 14.28 1.28 -7.37
N ARG A 127 13.13 0.69 -7.03
CA ARG A 127 11.94 0.62 -7.88
C ARG A 127 10.71 1.18 -7.16
N GLY A 128 10.48 0.77 -5.91
CA GLY A 128 9.22 0.98 -5.21
C GLY A 128 8.03 0.32 -5.93
N GLY A 129 6.83 0.78 -5.61
CA GLY A 129 5.63 0.34 -6.28
C GLY A 129 4.43 1.06 -5.71
N VAL A 130 3.59 1.61 -6.58
CA VAL A 130 2.29 2.17 -6.22
C VAL A 130 1.28 1.03 -6.25
N TRP A 131 0.64 0.81 -5.12
CA TRP A 131 -0.40 -0.18 -4.90
C TRP A 131 -1.70 0.50 -4.48
N ALA A 132 -2.81 -0.21 -4.64
CA ALA A 132 -4.11 0.28 -4.22
C ALA A 132 -5.02 -0.83 -3.68
N VAL A 133 -5.88 -0.42 -2.75
CA VAL A 133 -7.13 -1.11 -2.39
C VAL A 133 -8.29 -0.14 -2.58
N ARG A 134 -9.47 -0.66 -2.90
CA ARG A 134 -10.67 0.15 -3.20
C ARG A 134 -11.88 -0.30 -2.40
N CYS A 135 -12.71 0.65 -2.00
CA CYS A 135 -14.01 0.45 -1.38
C CYS A 135 -15.10 1.12 -2.24
N ASP A 136 -16.07 0.34 -2.69
CA ASP A 136 -17.15 0.81 -3.56
C ASP A 136 -18.32 1.41 -2.76
N GLU A 137 -18.36 1.19 -1.44
CA GLU A 137 -19.42 1.65 -0.54
C GLU A 137 -18.89 2.51 0.63
N PRO A 138 -18.12 3.59 0.38
CA PRO A 138 -17.34 4.28 1.42
C PRO A 138 -18.17 5.10 2.42
N ASN A 139 -19.49 5.05 2.35
CA ASN A 139 -20.36 5.66 3.35
C ASN A 139 -20.65 4.72 4.53
N GLN A 140 -20.33 3.43 4.40
CA GLN A 140 -20.45 2.41 5.45
C GLN A 140 -19.09 2.18 6.11
N ALA A 141 -19.07 2.05 7.44
CA ALA A 141 -17.81 1.90 8.19
C ALA A 141 -17.15 0.54 7.96
N ASP A 142 -17.97 -0.50 7.79
CA ASP A 142 -17.60 -1.91 7.63
C ASP A 142 -17.60 -2.37 6.17
N ALA A 143 -17.61 -1.42 5.23
CA ALA A 143 -17.65 -1.70 3.79
C ALA A 143 -16.53 -2.67 3.35
N PRO A 144 -16.81 -3.55 2.36
CA PRO A 144 -15.81 -4.43 1.80
C PRO A 144 -14.76 -3.63 1.02
N TRP A 145 -13.54 -4.17 1.02
CA TRP A 145 -12.41 -3.63 0.26
C TRP A 145 -11.89 -4.69 -0.71
N THR A 146 -11.39 -4.29 -1.87
CA THR A 146 -10.72 -5.19 -2.81
C THR A 146 -9.46 -5.80 -2.20
N ALA A 147 -8.97 -6.90 -2.78
CA ALA A 147 -7.58 -7.29 -2.60
C ALA A 147 -6.64 -6.19 -3.13
N PRO A 148 -5.42 -6.04 -2.59
CA PRO A 148 -4.44 -5.10 -3.10
C PRO A 148 -3.97 -5.49 -4.50
N PHE A 149 -3.76 -4.48 -5.33
CA PHE A 149 -3.20 -4.64 -6.67
C PHE A 149 -2.22 -3.52 -7.00
N ARG A 150 -1.26 -3.85 -7.85
CA ARG A 150 -0.18 -2.94 -8.25
C ARG A 150 -0.61 -2.11 -9.45
N ILE A 151 -0.20 -0.84 -9.45
CA ILE A 151 -0.48 0.12 -10.53
C ILE A 151 0.80 0.40 -11.34
N ALA A 152 1.89 0.77 -10.67
CA ALA A 152 3.12 1.22 -11.33
C ALA A 152 4.35 1.10 -10.41
N ASP A 153 5.53 1.34 -10.96
CA ASP A 153 6.76 1.60 -10.20
C ASP A 153 6.72 3.02 -9.60
N GLY A 154 7.46 3.25 -8.51
CA GLY A 154 7.59 4.56 -7.86
C GLY A 154 6.77 4.71 -6.57
N VAL A 155 6.64 5.97 -6.15
CA VAL A 155 6.00 6.40 -4.89
C VAL A 155 4.98 7.49 -5.18
N MET A 156 3.78 7.40 -4.61
CA MET A 156 2.71 8.38 -4.79
C MET A 156 2.16 8.81 -3.43
N MET A 157 2.35 10.08 -3.08
CA MET A 157 1.90 10.65 -1.79
C MET A 157 0.66 11.54 -1.91
N ASN A 158 0.36 12.03 -3.12
CA ASN A 158 -0.68 13.03 -3.37
C ASN A 158 -1.85 12.44 -4.14
N LYS A 159 -3.02 13.07 -4.00
CA LYS A 159 -4.26 12.63 -4.65
C LYS A 159 -4.13 12.68 -6.18
N PRO A 160 -4.72 11.72 -6.90
CA PRO A 160 -4.94 11.86 -8.33
C PRO A 160 -5.74 13.12 -8.66
N THR A 161 -5.62 13.56 -9.92
CA THR A 161 -6.56 14.52 -10.52
C THR A 161 -7.26 13.90 -11.72
N VAL A 162 -8.47 14.38 -12.01
CA VAL A 162 -9.24 13.96 -13.18
C VAL A 162 -8.97 14.93 -14.31
N LEU A 163 -8.54 14.42 -15.46
CA LEU A 163 -8.29 15.20 -16.66
C LEU A 163 -9.60 15.51 -17.39
N ARG A 164 -9.54 16.41 -18.38
CA ARG A 164 -10.71 16.86 -19.14
C ARG A 164 -11.44 15.73 -19.87
N ASP A 165 -10.73 14.69 -20.27
CA ASP A 165 -11.27 13.51 -20.96
C ASP A 165 -11.80 12.44 -19.98
N GLY A 166 -11.77 12.70 -18.68
CA GLY A 166 -12.21 11.77 -17.64
C GLY A 166 -11.14 10.77 -17.19
N THR A 167 -9.96 10.76 -17.82
CA THR A 167 -8.84 9.92 -17.37
C THR A 167 -8.23 10.44 -16.05
N TRP A 168 -7.57 9.57 -15.31
CA TRP A 168 -6.92 9.93 -14.05
C TRP A 168 -5.42 10.15 -14.25
N ALA A 169 -4.90 11.25 -13.71
CA ALA A 169 -3.47 11.53 -13.64
C ALA A 169 -2.97 11.32 -12.22
N LEU A 170 -2.09 10.33 -12.05
CA LEU A 170 -1.48 9.98 -10.76
C LEU A 170 -0.08 10.63 -10.65
N PRO A 171 0.21 11.40 -9.59
CA PRO A 171 1.52 12.00 -9.39
C PRO A 171 2.51 10.99 -8.79
N VAL A 172 3.16 10.20 -9.64
CA VAL A 172 4.11 9.14 -9.23
C VAL A 172 5.55 9.63 -9.36
N ALA A 173 6.30 9.58 -8.26
CA ALA A 173 7.72 9.91 -8.22
C ALA A 173 8.59 8.66 -8.43
N LEU A 174 9.47 8.71 -9.44
CA LEU A 174 10.51 7.72 -9.66
C LEU A 174 11.79 8.19 -8.98
N TRP A 175 12.21 7.51 -7.91
CA TRP A 175 13.43 7.86 -7.20
C TRP A 175 14.63 7.16 -7.82
N SER A 176 15.73 7.90 -7.96
CA SER A 176 17.01 7.30 -8.37
C SER A 176 17.80 6.87 -7.14
N LYS A 177 18.37 5.66 -7.17
CA LYS A 177 19.31 5.18 -6.13
C LYS A 177 20.66 5.94 -6.15
N ASN A 178 20.90 6.76 -7.18
CA ASN A 178 22.19 7.40 -7.46
C ASN A 178 22.37 8.80 -6.87
N ALA A 179 21.47 9.26 -6.02
CA ALA A 179 21.73 10.47 -5.22
C ALA A 179 22.78 10.14 -4.14
N LYS A 180 24.05 10.10 -4.54
CA LYS A 180 25.18 10.14 -3.62
C LYS A 180 24.98 11.36 -2.71
N LYS A 181 24.86 11.14 -1.40
CA LYS A 181 25.11 12.19 -0.42
C LYS A 181 26.59 12.53 -0.41
#